data_AF-A0A4P6KHM8-F1
#
_entry.id   AF-A0A4P6KHM8-F1
#
_cell.length_a   1.000
_cell.length_b   1.000
_cell.length_c   1.000
_cell.angle_alpha   90.00
_cell.angle_beta   90.00
_cell.angle_gamma   90.00
#
_symmetry.space_group_name_H-M   'P 1'
#
loop_
_entity.id
_entity.type
_entity.pdbx_description
1 polymer ?
#
loop_
_entity_poly.entity_id
_entity_poly.type
_entity_poly.pdbx_seq_one_letter_code
_entity_poly.pdbx_strand_id
1 'polypeptide(L)' 'MENWWVNALWSLTPSVIIGTFFYFVIRAISRADRTERRVYRKMEDEERAKLGLPPKPLTSARPPSTPEPPSAGEHPS' A
#
# COMPACT_ATOMS: atom_id res chain seq x y z
N MET A 1 -28.85 -25.35 -33.36
CA MET A 1 -27.41 -25.16 -33.00
C MET A 1 -27.24 -24.47 -31.63
N GLU A 2 -28.31 -24.29 -30.88
CA GLU A 2 -28.35 -23.40 -29.71
C GLU A 2 -27.77 -24.10 -28.47
N ASN A 3 -27.97 -25.41 -28.38
CA ASN A 3 -27.58 -26.22 -27.22
C ASN A 3 -26.06 -26.43 -27.10
N TRP A 4 -25.31 -26.47 -28.22
CA TRP A 4 -23.87 -26.75 -28.18
C TRP A 4 -23.11 -25.60 -27.51
N TRP A 5 -23.45 -24.37 -27.87
CA TRP A 5 -22.81 -23.16 -27.33
C TRP A 5 -23.24 -22.91 -25.88
N VAL A 6 -24.50 -23.16 -25.55
CA VAL A 6 -24.99 -23.09 -24.15
C VAL A 6 -24.27 -24.11 -23.26
N ASN A 7 -24.08 -25.35 -23.72
CA ASN A 7 -23.33 -26.37 -22.98
C ASN A 7 -21.85 -26.01 -22.82
N ALA A 8 -21.23 -25.43 -23.84
CA ALA A 8 -19.86 -24.95 -23.76
C ALA A 8 -19.72 -23.83 -22.70
N LEU A 9 -20.68 -22.89 -22.66
CA LEU A 9 -20.69 -21.81 -21.68
C LEU A 9 -20.90 -22.34 -20.25
N TRP A 10 -21.83 -23.28 -20.07
CA TRP A 10 -22.06 -23.96 -18.80
C TRP A 10 -20.84 -24.75 -18.30
N SER A 11 -20.08 -25.35 -19.22
CA SER A 11 -18.86 -26.09 -18.87
C SER A 11 -17.70 -25.16 -18.47
N LEU A 12 -17.66 -23.95 -19.02
CA LEU A 12 -16.65 -22.93 -18.69
C LEU A 12 -16.99 -22.16 -17.40
N THR A 13 -18.28 -22.00 -17.11
CA THR A 13 -18.78 -21.29 -15.92
C THR A 13 -18.11 -21.72 -14.60
N PRO A 14 -17.94 -23.02 -14.26
CA PRO A 14 -17.33 -23.41 -13.00
C PRO A 14 -15.88 -22.93 -12.84
N SER A 15 -15.06 -22.93 -13.89
CA SER A 15 -13.67 -22.44 -13.79
C SER A 15 -13.62 -20.91 -13.63
N VAL A 16 -14.50 -20.19 -14.34
CA VAL A 16 -14.61 -18.73 -14.22
C VAL A 16 -15.10 -18.32 -12.83
N ILE A 17 -16.04 -19.07 -12.23
CA ILE A 17 -16.50 -18.82 -10.86
C ILE A 17 -15.34 -18.97 -9.87
N ILE A 18 -14.57 -20.06 -9.97
CA ILE A 18 -13.41 -20.28 -9.09
C ILE A 18 -12.36 -19.17 -9.27
N GLY A 19 -12.04 -18.81 -10.51
CA GLY A 19 -11.09 -17.73 -10.80
C GLY A 19 -11.57 -16.37 -10.27
N THR A 20 -12.86 -16.07 -10.45
CA THR A 20 -13.49 -14.84 -9.94
C THR A 20 -13.50 -14.81 -8.42
N PHE A 21 -13.83 -15.93 -7.78
CA PHE A 21 -13.79 -16.07 -6.33
C PHE A 21 -12.39 -15.81 -5.79
N PHE A 22 -11.36 -16.44 -6.39
CA PHE A 22 -9.97 -16.26 -5.97
C PHE A 22 -9.49 -14.82 -6.18
N TYR A 23 -9.87 -14.20 -7.30
CA TYR A 23 -9.64 -12.79 -7.55
C TYR A 23 -10.29 -11.90 -6.47
N PHE A 24 -11.55 -12.18 -6.09
CA PHE A 24 -12.23 -11.46 -5.02
C PHE A 24 -11.50 -11.59 -3.68
N VAL A 25 -11.02 -12.78 -3.33
CA VAL A 25 -10.24 -12.99 -2.10
C VAL A 25 -8.95 -12.16 -2.11
N ILE A 26 -8.15 -12.24 -3.17
CA ILE A 26 -6.92 -11.45 -3.32
C ILE A 26 -7.24 -9.94 -3.28
N ARG A 27 -8.30 -9.53 -3.98
CA ARG A 27 -8.75 -8.14 -4.06
C ARG A 27 -9.25 -7.61 -2.71
N ALA A 28 -9.86 -8.47 -1.89
CA ALA A 28 -10.32 -8.13 -0.55
C ALA A 28 -9.14 -7.92 0.40
N ILE A 29 -8.17 -8.85 0.42
CA ILE A 29 -6.96 -8.74 1.24
C ILE A 29 -6.14 -7.51 0.84
N SER A 30 -5.90 -7.31 -0.45
CA SER A 30 -5.15 -6.15 -0.95
C SER A 30 -5.88 -4.82 -0.69
N ARG A 31 -7.22 -4.83 -0.59
CA ARG A 31 -7.99 -3.66 -0.16
C ARG A 31 -7.91 -3.43 1.35
N ALA A 32 -7.95 -4.49 2.14
CA ALA A 32 -7.85 -4.42 3.60
C ALA A 32 -6.50 -3.82 4.03
N ASP A 33 -5.38 -4.29 3.48
CA ASP A 33 -4.03 -3.74 3.74
C ASP A 33 -3.95 -2.21 3.45
N ARG A 34 -4.62 -1.76 2.39
CA ARG A 34 -4.71 -0.32 2.06
C ARG A 34 -5.65 0.46 2.98
N THR A 35 -6.68 -0.17 3.52
CA THR A 35 -7.64 0.47 4.44
C THR A 35 -7.04 0.62 5.83
N GLU A 36 -6.32 -0.38 6.32
CA GLU A 36 -5.70 -0.34 7.64
C GLU A 36 -4.76 0.86 7.79
N ARG A 37 -3.88 1.10 6.80
CA ARG A 37 -3.00 2.29 6.81
C ARG A 37 -3.77 3.62 6.84
N ARG A 38 -4.96 3.67 6.24
CA ARG A 38 -5.80 4.89 6.22
C ARG A 38 -6.57 5.07 7.51
N VAL A 39 -7.05 3.99 8.11
CA VAL A 39 -7.81 4.03 9.36
C VAL A 39 -6.90 4.39 10.54
N TYR A 40 -5.68 3.86 10.61
CA TYR A 40 -4.71 4.26 11.64
C TYR A 40 -4.37 5.76 11.58
N ARG A 41 -4.16 6.31 10.37
CA ARG A 41 -3.91 7.75 10.18
C ARG A 41 -5.12 8.58 10.60
N LYS A 42 -6.32 8.14 10.21
CA LYS A 42 -7.57 8.84 10.56
C LYS A 42 -7.82 8.82 12.08
N MET A 43 -7.53 7.71 12.77
CA MET A 43 -7.69 7.63 14.21
C MET A 43 -6.67 8.48 14.96
N GLU A 44 -5.39 8.51 14.56
CA GLU A 44 -4.41 9.44 15.14
C GLU A 44 -4.79 10.91 14.94
N ASP A 45 -5.33 11.26 13.77
CA ASP A 45 -5.77 12.64 13.47
C ASP A 45 -7.00 13.03 14.30
N GLU A 46 -7.94 12.09 14.50
CA GLU A 46 -9.11 12.30 15.36
C GLU A 46 -8.73 12.41 16.85
N GLU A 47 -7.78 11.60 17.33
CA GLU A 47 -7.24 11.72 18.70
C GLU A 47 -6.46 13.03 18.88
N ARG A 48 -5.64 13.43 17.90
CA ARG A 48 -4.94 14.72 17.94
C ARG A 48 -5.87 15.92 17.87
N ALA A 49 -6.93 15.85 17.07
CA ALA A 49 -7.94 16.89 17.01
C ALA A 49 -8.70 17.02 18.33
N LYS A 50 -9.03 15.89 18.98
CA LYS A 50 -9.61 15.87 20.33
C LYS A 50 -8.64 16.38 21.40
N LEU A 51 -7.34 16.19 21.21
CA LEU A 51 -6.29 16.67 22.11
C LEU A 51 -5.74 18.07 21.75
N GLY A 52 -6.26 18.73 20.70
CA GLY A 52 -5.83 20.06 20.25
C GLY A 52 -4.39 20.13 19.73
N LEU A 53 -3.78 18.99 19.36
CA LEU A 53 -2.39 18.91 18.92
C LEU A 53 -2.26 19.30 17.43
N PRO A 54 -1.25 20.11 17.05
CA PRO A 54 -1.05 20.52 15.66
C PRO A 54 -0.69 19.31 14.77
N PRO A 55 -1.13 19.30 13.50
CA PRO A 55 -0.83 18.21 12.56
C PRO A 55 0.68 18.02 12.38
N LYS A 56 1.14 16.76 12.39
CA LYS A 56 2.58 16.45 12.31
C LYS A 56 3.15 16.99 10.99
N PRO A 57 4.12 17.93 11.04
CA PRO A 57 4.75 18.43 9.82
C PRO A 57 5.46 17.28 9.11
N LEU A 58 5.31 17.22 7.78
CA LEU A 58 6.02 16.33 6.88
C LEU A 58 7.51 16.72 6.82
N THR A 59 8.24 16.54 7.91
CA THR A 59 9.68 16.83 7.96
C THR A 59 10.49 15.55 7.81
N SER A 60 10.92 15.29 6.58
CA SER A 60 12.31 14.94 6.25
C SER A 60 12.38 14.56 4.77
N ALA A 61 12.16 15.55 3.89
CA ALA A 61 13.10 15.69 2.80
C ALA A 61 14.43 16.08 3.47
N ARG A 62 15.22 15.08 3.88
CA ARG A 62 16.59 15.30 4.30
C ARG A 62 17.29 15.96 3.11
N PRO A 63 17.81 17.20 3.22
CA PRO A 63 18.64 17.73 2.16
C PRO A 63 19.81 16.77 1.98
N PRO A 64 20.23 16.48 0.73
CA PRO A 64 21.29 15.53 0.46
C PRO A 64 22.49 15.92 1.30
N SER A 65 22.96 14.99 2.12
CA SER A 65 24.20 15.10 2.86
C SER A 65 25.30 15.46 1.86
N THR A 66 25.72 16.73 1.89
CA THR A 66 26.96 17.19 1.30
C THR A 66 28.04 16.20 1.74
N PRO A 67 28.76 15.54 0.82
CA PRO A 67 29.85 14.67 1.21
C PRO A 67 30.92 15.55 1.87
N GLU A 68 31.12 15.34 3.17
CA GLU A 68 32.22 15.92 3.91
C GLU A 68 33.53 15.45 3.26
N PRO A 69 34.43 16.35 2.79
CA PRO A 69 35.72 15.94 2.28
C PRO A 69 36.54 15.37 3.45
N PRO A 70 37.27 14.26 3.26
CA PRO A 70 38.07 13.67 4.32
C PRO A 70 39.12 14.69 4.78
N SER A 71 39.02 15.07 6.05
CA SER A 71 40.04 15.76 6.83
C SER A 71 41.38 15.03 6.64
N ALA A 72 42.19 15.51 5.70
CA ALA A 72 43.55 15.04 5.48
C ALA A 72 44.34 15.42 6.73
N GLY A 73 44.60 14.42 7.57
CA GLY A 73 45.39 14.56 8.77
C GLY A 73 46.73 15.21 8.45
N GLU A 74 47.05 16.22 9.25
CA GLU A 74 48.42 16.65 9.50
C GLU A 74 49.34 15.43 9.65
N HIS A 75 50.35 15.35 8.79
CA HIS A 75 51.48 14.45 8.97
C HIS A 75 52.70 15.34 9.27
N PRO A 76 53.18 15.42 10.51
CA PRO A 76 54.36 16.20 10.86
C PRO A 76 55.63 15.42 10.50
N SER A 77 56.53 16.01 9.72
CA SER A 77 57.95 15.63 9.60
C SER A 77 58.77 16.81 9.12
#